data_AF-D0N2L5-F1
#
_entry.id   AF-D0N2L5-F1
#
_cell.length_a   1.000
_cell.length_b   1.000
_cell.length_c   1.000
_cell.angle_alpha   90.00
_cell.angle_beta   90.00
_cell.angle_gamma   90.00
#
_symmetry.space_group_name_H-M   'P 1'
#
loop_
_entity.id
_entity.type
_entity.pdbx_description
1 polymer ?
#
loop_
_entity_poly.entity_id
_entity_poly.type
_entity_poly.pdbx_seq_one_letter_code
_entity_poly.pdbx_strand_id
1 'polypeptide(L)'
;MMTLTGSNTTPVQFQIQVHNGNRSTTANASWIGNITNNDLKFGVNNSTSMILTTTGRLGLGTTSPSAPLHVPGSNSFVFGAGGTTVYRLRTDSGATESALGPNTYSVAGIFGGYIACTAMAMTSDRRLKKNIQSCPIDRVKRLYDSCEKSVS
;
A
#
# COMPACT_ATOMS: atom_id res chain seq x y z
N MET A 1 -12.53 18.14 -41.38
CA MET A 1 -13.85 17.55 -41.64
C MET A 1 -14.35 16.91 -40.35
N MET A 2 -15.59 17.19 -39.94
CA MET A 2 -16.23 16.49 -38.83
C MET A 2 -16.97 15.29 -39.41
N THR A 3 -16.54 14.09 -39.08
CA THR A 3 -17.12 12.84 -39.58
C THR A 3 -17.88 12.17 -38.44
N LEU A 4 -19.20 12.03 -38.60
CA LEU A 4 -20.06 11.33 -37.66
C LEU A 4 -20.53 10.02 -38.30
N THR A 5 -20.02 8.88 -37.82
CA THR A 5 -20.41 7.55 -38.29
C THR A 5 -21.07 6.77 -37.16
N GLY A 6 -22.29 6.28 -37.35
CA GLY A 6 -22.98 5.39 -36.43
C GLY A 6 -23.27 4.05 -37.09
N SER A 7 -22.92 2.94 -36.44
CA SER A 7 -23.21 1.58 -36.91
C SER A 7 -23.87 0.71 -35.84
N ASN A 8 -24.52 1.32 -34.83
CA ASN A 8 -25.10 0.58 -33.71
C ASN A 8 -26.62 0.39 -33.88
N THR A 9 -27.11 -0.82 -33.56
CA THR A 9 -28.56 -1.15 -33.51
C THR A 9 -29.27 -0.44 -32.34
N THR A 10 -28.51 0.01 -31.33
CA THR A 10 -28.99 0.93 -30.27
C THR A 10 -28.32 2.30 -30.42
N PRO A 11 -29.05 3.38 -30.75
CA PRO A 11 -28.46 4.70 -30.93
C PRO A 11 -27.71 5.17 -29.67
N VAL A 12 -26.45 5.58 -29.82
CA VAL A 12 -25.70 6.26 -28.76
C VAL A 12 -25.98 7.76 -28.88
N GLN A 13 -26.51 8.37 -27.83
CA GLN A 13 -26.73 9.81 -27.79
C GLN A 13 -25.53 10.50 -27.14
N PHE A 14 -24.65 11.06 -27.96
CA PHE A 14 -23.58 11.94 -27.53
C PHE A 14 -24.09 13.40 -27.52
N GLN A 15 -23.70 14.18 -26.52
CA GLN A 15 -24.03 15.61 -26.47
C GLN A 15 -22.82 16.43 -26.00
N ILE A 16 -22.72 17.63 -26.57
CA ILE A 16 -21.91 18.74 -26.08
C ILE A 16 -22.90 19.83 -25.71
N GLN A 17 -22.90 20.26 -24.44
CA GLN A 17 -23.81 21.28 -23.94
C GLN A 17 -23.00 22.39 -23.29
N VAL A 18 -23.21 23.62 -23.74
CA VAL A 18 -22.84 24.84 -23.00
C VAL A 18 -24.11 25.32 -22.32
N HIS A 19 -24.05 25.68 -21.03
CA HIS A 19 -25.19 26.01 -20.15
C HIS A 19 -26.52 26.34 -20.85
N ASN A 20 -27.55 25.52 -20.61
CA ASN A 20 -28.92 25.79 -21.02
C ASN A 20 -29.95 25.16 -20.06
N GLY A 21 -29.95 25.60 -18.80
CA GLY A 21 -31.11 25.48 -17.91
C GLY A 21 -31.54 24.12 -17.33
N ASN A 22 -31.09 22.95 -17.82
CA ASN A 22 -31.30 21.67 -17.11
C ASN A 22 -30.34 20.54 -17.58
N ARG A 23 -30.06 19.61 -16.65
CA ARG A 23 -29.22 18.39 -16.63
C ARG A 23 -27.80 18.56 -16.05
N SER A 24 -27.67 18.15 -14.78
CA SER A 24 -26.43 17.76 -14.04
C SER A 24 -25.20 18.69 -14.10
N THR A 25 -25.38 19.97 -14.42
CA THR A 25 -24.35 21.00 -14.22
C THR A 25 -24.96 22.15 -13.42
N THR A 26 -24.89 22.07 -12.09
CA THR A 26 -25.46 23.08 -11.18
C THR A 26 -24.60 24.36 -11.08
N ALA A 27 -23.59 24.51 -11.93
CA ALA A 27 -22.70 25.69 -12.01
C ALA A 27 -22.37 26.01 -13.47
N ASN A 28 -21.88 27.22 -13.76
CA ASN A 28 -21.42 27.70 -15.07
C ASN A 28 -20.38 26.74 -15.70
N ALA A 29 -20.84 25.67 -16.34
CA ALA A 29 -20.02 24.61 -16.88
C ALA A 29 -20.52 24.20 -18.26
N SER A 30 -19.60 23.66 -19.06
CA SER A 30 -19.93 22.95 -20.29
C SER A 30 -19.81 21.44 -20.04
N TRP A 31 -20.70 20.66 -20.62
CA TRP A 31 -20.76 19.20 -20.50
C TRP A 31 -20.44 18.54 -21.84
N ILE A 32 -19.69 17.45 -21.79
CA ILE A 32 -19.35 16.60 -22.95
C ILE A 32 -19.48 15.15 -22.48
N GLY A 33 -20.33 14.36 -23.12
CA GLY A 33 -20.51 12.96 -22.73
C GLY A 33 -21.63 12.24 -23.46
N ASN A 34 -21.98 11.06 -22.94
CA ASN A 34 -23.11 10.25 -23.40
C ASN A 34 -24.33 10.49 -22.51
N ILE A 35 -25.51 10.64 -23.11
CA ILE A 35 -26.80 10.69 -22.43
C ILE A 35 -27.31 9.26 -22.15
N THR A 36 -27.02 8.33 -23.05
CA THR A 36 -27.34 6.90 -22.93
C THR A 36 -26.28 6.16 -22.09
N ASN A 37 -26.62 4.97 -21.59
CA ASN A 37 -25.76 4.16 -20.72
C ASN A 37 -24.59 3.52 -21.49
N ASN A 38 -23.66 4.34 -21.95
CA ASN A 38 -22.49 3.95 -22.74
C ASN A 38 -21.24 4.61 -22.18
N ASP A 39 -20.12 3.90 -22.23
CA ASP A 39 -18.83 4.45 -21.80
C ASP A 39 -18.40 5.63 -22.67
N LEU A 40 -17.80 6.65 -22.07
CA LEU A 40 -17.13 7.72 -22.81
C LEU A 40 -15.69 7.29 -23.09
N LYS A 41 -15.30 7.20 -24.36
CA LYS A 41 -13.99 6.70 -24.80
C LYS A 41 -13.23 7.79 -25.54
N PHE A 42 -11.94 7.92 -25.23
CA PHE A 42 -10.97 8.70 -25.99
C PHE A 42 -9.99 7.72 -26.62
N GLY A 43 -9.79 7.84 -27.93
CA GLY A 43 -8.98 6.89 -28.68
C GLY A 43 -7.92 7.52 -29.57
N VAL A 44 -6.83 6.78 -29.79
CA VAL A 44 -5.75 7.10 -30.72
C VAL A 44 -5.49 5.85 -31.56
N ASN A 45 -5.33 6.00 -32.88
CA ASN A 45 -5.05 4.87 -33.79
C ASN A 45 -6.05 3.71 -33.69
N ASN A 46 -7.35 4.01 -33.71
CA ASN A 46 -8.44 3.01 -33.59
C ASN A 46 -8.40 2.15 -32.31
N SER A 47 -7.76 2.65 -31.24
CA SER A 47 -7.70 1.99 -29.92
C SER A 47 -8.20 2.93 -28.82
N THR A 48 -8.75 2.38 -27.73
CA THR A 48 -9.19 3.17 -26.56
C THR A 48 -7.99 3.46 -25.66
N SER A 49 -7.60 4.73 -25.55
CA SER A 49 -6.51 5.19 -24.68
C SER A 49 -7.01 5.61 -23.29
N MET A 50 -8.21 6.20 -23.21
CA MET A 50 -8.85 6.59 -21.96
C MET A 50 -10.34 6.26 -22.01
N ILE A 51 -10.91 5.81 -20.89
CA ILE A 51 -12.32 5.44 -20.78
C ILE A 51 -12.89 5.92 -19.45
N LEU A 52 -14.08 6.54 -19.48
CA LEU A 52 -14.93 6.68 -18.31
C LEU A 52 -16.11 5.71 -18.46
N THR A 53 -16.15 4.69 -17.60
CA THR A 53 -17.19 3.67 -17.66
C THR A 53 -18.54 4.22 -17.21
N THR A 54 -19.62 3.57 -17.61
CA THR A 54 -20.98 3.84 -17.09
C THR A 54 -21.09 3.72 -15.57
N THR A 55 -20.19 2.95 -14.95
CA THR A 55 -20.07 2.81 -13.49
C THR A 55 -19.22 3.90 -12.83
N GLY A 56 -18.79 4.92 -13.58
CA GLY A 56 -18.05 6.07 -13.07
C GLY A 56 -16.56 5.83 -12.82
N ARG A 57 -15.95 4.82 -13.44
CA ARG A 57 -14.53 4.50 -13.28
C ARG A 57 -13.71 5.00 -14.46
N LEU A 58 -12.59 5.66 -14.18
CA LEU A 58 -11.66 6.19 -15.17
C LEU A 58 -10.52 5.20 -15.41
N GLY A 59 -10.39 4.71 -16.64
CA GLY A 59 -9.27 3.90 -17.12
C GLY A 59 -8.34 4.70 -18.04
N LEU A 60 -7.02 4.58 -17.86
CA LEU A 60 -6.00 5.09 -18.80
C LEU A 60 -5.13 3.92 -19.26
N GLY A 61 -5.25 3.51 -20.52
CA GLY A 61 -4.58 2.31 -21.04
C GLY A 61 -5.24 0.98 -20.65
N THR A 62 -6.41 1.02 -20.01
CA THR A 62 -7.26 -0.16 -19.73
C THR A 62 -8.70 0.12 -20.15
N THR A 63 -9.38 -0.91 -20.68
CA THR A 63 -10.83 -0.89 -20.94
C THR A 63 -11.64 -1.47 -19.80
N SER A 64 -11.00 -2.01 -18.76
CA SER A 64 -11.66 -2.66 -17.62
C SER A 64 -11.07 -2.17 -16.28
N PRO A 65 -11.43 -0.95 -15.84
CA PRO A 65 -10.97 -0.40 -14.56
C PRO A 65 -11.44 -1.23 -13.35
N SER A 66 -10.50 -1.73 -12.54
CA SER A 66 -10.80 -2.42 -11.28
C SER A 66 -10.97 -1.47 -10.09
N ALA A 67 -10.47 -0.23 -10.23
CA ALA A 67 -10.55 0.85 -9.24
C ALA A 67 -11.21 2.10 -9.85
N PRO A 68 -11.64 3.10 -9.04
CA PRO A 68 -12.20 4.37 -9.54
C PRO A 68 -11.30 5.09 -10.53
N LEU A 69 -9.98 5.03 -10.34
CA LEU A 69 -8.97 5.41 -11.32
C LEU A 69 -8.03 4.21 -11.51
N HIS A 70 -7.93 3.67 -12.73
CA HIS A 70 -7.06 2.54 -13.05
C HIS A 70 -6.15 2.88 -14.24
N VAL A 71 -4.85 2.90 -13.99
CA VAL A 71 -3.81 3.06 -15.01
C VAL A 71 -2.96 1.80 -14.96
N PRO A 72 -3.19 0.78 -15.80
CA PRO A 72 -2.30 -0.37 -15.90
C PRO A 72 -0.92 0.04 -16.37
N GLY A 73 0.08 -0.71 -15.93
CA GLY A 73 1.47 -0.37 -16.12
C GLY A 73 2.04 0.15 -14.81
N SER A 74 3.24 -0.31 -14.49
CA SER A 74 3.97 0.17 -13.34
C SER A 74 4.28 1.64 -13.57
N ASN A 75 3.48 2.54 -13.00
CA ASN A 75 3.99 3.84 -12.64
C ASN A 75 5.27 3.54 -11.88
N SER A 76 6.42 3.91 -12.44
CA SER A 76 7.64 3.96 -11.65
C SER A 76 7.39 5.09 -10.66
N PHE A 77 6.76 4.75 -9.54
CA PHE A 77 6.75 5.61 -8.38
C PHE A 77 8.20 5.60 -7.90
N VAL A 78 9.00 6.52 -8.44
CA VAL A 78 10.32 6.83 -7.91
C VAL A 78 10.08 7.56 -6.60
N PHE A 79 9.73 6.79 -5.57
CA PHE A 79 9.89 7.24 -4.21
C PHE A 79 11.40 7.45 -4.05
N GLY A 80 11.84 8.67 -3.74
CA GLY A 80 13.27 8.98 -3.62
C GLY A 80 13.94 9.74 -4.74
N ALA A 81 13.18 10.36 -5.65
CA ALA A 81 13.74 11.42 -6.48
C ALA A 81 14.30 12.54 -5.57
N GLY A 82 15.61 12.79 -5.63
CA GLY A 82 16.29 13.81 -4.81
C GLY A 82 16.98 13.33 -3.53
N GLY A 83 17.16 12.02 -3.33
CA GLY A 83 17.97 11.48 -2.21
C GLY A 83 17.17 10.94 -1.03
N THR A 84 15.85 11.10 -1.03
CA THR A 84 14.95 10.35 -0.15
C THR A 84 15.00 8.87 -0.57
N THR A 85 14.79 7.91 0.32
CA THR A 85 14.74 6.49 -0.05
C THR A 85 13.49 5.84 0.44
N VAL A 86 12.92 5.00 -0.41
CA VAL A 86 11.80 4.10 -0.13
C VAL A 86 12.19 2.95 0.78
N TYR A 87 13.45 2.54 0.70
CA TYR A 87 13.98 1.43 1.47
C TYR A 87 15.47 1.68 1.75
N ARG A 88 15.80 2.03 3.00
CA ARG A 88 17.17 2.03 3.52
C ARG A 88 17.16 1.35 4.88
N LEU A 89 17.93 0.27 5.00
CA LEU A 89 18.28 -0.30 6.29
C LEU A 89 19.54 0.43 6.79
N ARG A 90 19.34 1.56 7.47
CA ARG A 90 20.43 2.33 8.09
C ARG A 90 20.63 1.84 9.52
N THR A 91 21.72 1.11 9.76
CA THR A 91 22.14 0.63 11.09
C THR A 91 22.67 1.75 11.99
N ASP A 92 22.85 2.96 11.47
CA ASP A 92 23.34 4.13 12.18
C ASP A 92 22.24 5.02 12.79
N SER A 93 20.96 4.84 12.41
CA SER A 93 19.89 5.77 12.80
C SER A 93 18.65 5.16 13.47
N GLY A 94 18.63 3.86 13.78
CA GLY A 94 17.64 3.23 14.69
C GLY A 94 16.16 3.25 14.25
N ALA A 95 15.81 3.86 13.12
CA ALA A 95 14.46 3.90 12.57
C ALA A 95 14.41 3.30 11.16
N THR A 96 13.48 2.37 10.95
CA THR A 96 13.13 1.85 9.63
C THR A 96 11.76 2.43 9.26
N GLU A 97 11.70 3.28 8.25
CA GLU A 97 10.45 3.88 7.76
C GLU A 97 10.01 3.14 6.48
N SER A 98 8.82 2.53 6.49
CA SER A 98 8.21 1.90 5.31
C SER A 98 6.77 2.37 5.16
N ALA A 99 6.43 2.87 3.96
CA ALA A 99 5.08 3.33 3.61
C ALA A 99 4.17 2.18 3.13
N LEU A 100 4.66 0.94 3.10
CA LEU A 100 3.93 -0.22 2.59
C LEU A 100 3.80 -1.29 3.68
N GLY A 101 2.63 -1.35 4.31
CA GLY A 101 2.15 -2.49 5.11
C GLY A 101 3.01 -2.96 6.29
N PRO A 102 2.63 -4.08 6.94
CA PRO A 102 3.49 -4.75 7.90
C PRO A 102 4.71 -5.35 7.18
N ASN A 103 5.91 -5.02 7.66
CA ASN A 103 7.18 -5.47 7.07
C ASN A 103 7.87 -6.47 8.01
N THR A 104 8.30 -7.63 7.49
CA THR A 104 9.07 -8.63 8.23
C THR A 104 10.55 -8.51 7.89
N TYR A 105 11.41 -8.30 8.89
CA TYR A 105 12.87 -8.26 8.74
C TYR A 105 13.52 -9.45 9.43
N SER A 106 14.45 -10.13 8.76
CA SER A 106 15.32 -11.15 9.35
C SER A 106 16.74 -10.62 9.41
N VAL A 107 17.33 -10.55 10.62
CA VAL A 107 18.70 -10.07 10.82
C VAL A 107 19.47 -11.10 11.66
N ALA A 108 20.70 -11.40 11.25
CA ALA A 108 21.68 -12.08 12.09
C ALA A 108 22.75 -11.05 12.50
N GLY A 109 22.95 -10.86 13.81
CA GLY A 109 23.89 -9.85 14.30
C GLY A 109 24.25 -10.04 15.77
N ILE A 110 25.37 -9.43 16.15
CA ILE A 110 25.82 -9.31 17.54
C ILE A 110 25.44 -7.91 18.02
N PHE A 111 24.71 -7.82 19.14
CA PHE A 111 24.26 -6.55 19.70
C PHE A 111 25.24 -6.08 20.78
N GLY A 112 25.82 -4.90 20.61
CA GLY A 112 26.70 -4.26 21.61
C GLY A 112 25.96 -3.49 22.71
N GLY A 113 24.62 -3.49 22.68
CA GLY A 113 23.74 -2.77 23.61
C GLY A 113 22.41 -3.50 23.84
N TYR A 114 21.47 -2.87 24.54
CA TYR A 114 20.19 -3.48 24.92
C TYR A 114 19.29 -3.79 23.71
N ILE A 115 18.61 -4.94 23.76
CA ILE A 115 17.58 -5.33 22.79
C ILE A 115 16.21 -5.10 23.44
N ALA A 116 15.48 -4.07 22.99
CA ALA A 116 14.10 -3.85 23.41
C ALA A 116 13.15 -4.66 22.52
N CYS A 117 12.35 -5.53 23.09
CA CYS A 117 11.33 -6.30 22.37
C CYS A 117 10.14 -6.62 23.26
N THR A 118 8.96 -6.81 22.65
CA THR A 118 7.72 -7.14 23.38
C THR A 118 7.68 -8.59 23.85
N ALA A 119 8.29 -9.51 23.09
CA ALA A 119 8.37 -10.92 23.45
C ALA A 119 9.63 -11.56 22.84
N MET A 120 10.30 -12.40 23.63
CA MET A 120 11.38 -13.27 23.19
C MET A 120 10.90 -14.71 23.20
N ALA A 121 11.10 -15.43 22.09
CA ALA A 121 10.91 -16.87 22.03
C ALA A 121 12.28 -17.55 22.10
N MET A 122 12.54 -18.31 23.16
CA MET A 122 13.74 -19.12 23.30
C MET A 122 13.38 -20.59 23.21
N THR A 123 14.09 -21.34 22.35
CA THR A 123 13.93 -22.80 22.32
C THR A 123 14.69 -23.45 23.46
N SER A 124 14.06 -24.42 24.11
CA SER A 124 14.63 -25.17 25.22
C SER A 124 14.27 -26.65 25.06
N ASP A 125 14.92 -27.33 24.12
CA ASP A 125 14.73 -28.75 23.89
C ASP A 125 15.47 -29.59 24.94
N ARG A 126 14.75 -30.42 25.70
CA ARG A 126 15.31 -31.33 26.70
C ARG A 126 16.27 -32.35 26.07
N ARG A 127 16.05 -32.79 24.82
CA ARG A 127 16.90 -33.78 24.12
C ARG A 127 18.33 -33.27 23.92
N LEU A 128 18.49 -31.95 23.82
CA LEU A 128 19.77 -31.27 23.62
C LEU A 128 20.46 -30.89 24.94
N LYS A 129 19.77 -31.02 26.08
CA LYS A 129 20.35 -30.70 27.40
C LYS A 129 21.15 -31.87 27.96
N LYS A 130 22.26 -31.56 28.62
CA LYS A 130 23.09 -32.50 29.39
C LYS A 130 23.32 -31.96 30.80
N ASN A 131 23.62 -32.84 31.75
CA ASN A 131 24.01 -32.49 33.13
C ASN A 131 23.01 -31.60 33.88
N ILE A 132 21.71 -31.87 33.72
CA ILE A 132 20.67 -31.25 34.54
C ILE A 132 20.75 -31.85 35.94
N GLN A 133 21.25 -31.08 36.90
CA GLN A 133 21.39 -31.48 38.29
C GLN A 133 20.49 -30.60 39.16
N SER A 134 19.95 -31.15 40.24
CA SER A 134 19.25 -30.36 41.26
C SER A 134 20.22 -29.37 41.91
N CYS A 135 19.79 -28.12 42.07
CA CYS A 135 20.59 -27.11 42.75
C CYS A 135 20.37 -27.23 44.26
N PRO A 136 21.42 -27.48 45.08
CA PRO A 136 21.29 -27.48 46.53
C PRO A 136 20.79 -26.13 47.05
N ILE A 137 19.97 -26.16 48.10
CA ILE A 137 19.28 -24.98 48.64
C ILE A 137 20.27 -23.86 49.04
N ASP A 138 21.45 -24.22 49.56
CA ASP A 138 22.48 -23.28 50.01
C ASP A 138 23.05 -22.41 48.87
N ARG A 139 23.00 -22.89 47.62
CA ARG A 139 23.46 -22.14 46.45
C ARG A 139 22.44 -21.10 45.99
N VAL A 140 21.16 -21.34 46.25
CA VAL A 140 20.05 -20.42 45.94
C VAL A 140 19.92 -19.37 47.03
N LYS A 141 20.11 -19.76 48.30
CA LYS A 141 19.97 -18.87 49.46
C LYS A 141 20.86 -17.62 49.40
N ARG A 142 22.11 -17.77 48.94
CA ARG A 142 23.04 -16.64 48.72
C ARG A 142 22.52 -15.58 47.75
N LEU A 143 21.71 -15.95 46.76
CA LEU A 143 21.15 -15.04 45.76
C LEU A 143 19.98 -14.22 46.33
N TYR A 144 19.22 -14.80 47.26
CA TYR A 144 18.12 -14.12 47.96
C TYR A 144 18.63 -13.19 49.07
N ASP A 145 19.55 -13.66 49.90
CA ASP A 145 20.10 -12.89 51.02
C ASP A 145 20.88 -11.63 50.56
N SER A 146 21.39 -11.62 49.31
CA SER A 146 22.08 -10.46 48.73
C SER A 146 21.14 -9.42 48.13
N CYS A 147 19.88 -9.75 47.87
CA CYS A 147 18.85 -8.78 47.49
C CYS A 147 18.26 -8.04 48.69
N GLU A 148 18.10 -8.72 49.84
CA GLU A 148 17.49 -8.13 51.04
C GLU A 148 18.39 -7.13 51.79
N LYS A 149 19.72 -7.18 51.61
CA LYS A 149 20.66 -6.26 52.28
C LYS A 149 20.69 -4.82 51.73
N SER A 150 19.79 -4.48 50.80
CA SER A 150 19.74 -3.15 50.16
C SER A 150 18.67 -2.22 50.74
N VAL A 151 18.02 -2.60 51.84
CA VAL A 151 17.00 -1.77 52.50
C VAL A 151 17.42 -1.50 53.94
N SER A 152 18.30 -0.51 54.13
CA SER A 152 18.60 0.17 55.39
C SER A 152 19.12 1.56 55.07
#